data_AF-A0A9E2YTP1-F1
#
_entry.id   AF-A0A9E2YTP1-F1
#
_cell.length_a   1.000
_cell.length_b   1.000
_cell.length_c   1.000
_cell.angle_alpha   90.00
_cell.angle_beta   90.00
_cell.angle_gamma   90.00
#
_symmetry.space_group_name_H-M   'P 1'
#
loop_
_entity.id
_entity.type
_entity.pdbx_description
1 polymer ?
#
loop_
_entity_poly.entity_id
_entity_poly.type
_entity_poly.pdbx_seq_one_letter_code
_entity_poly.pdbx_strand_id
1 'polypeptide(L)'
;MATALSPTLLSPKQFVESQAALERSYALAEAQAYTRWLATSHYENFHIVSFLLPKRLHQDFYNVYSFCRWADDLGDEIGDTAESLRLLAWWRGELDAMYRG
;
A
#
# COMPACT_ATOMS: atom_id res chain seq x y z
N MET A 1 -6.02 -23.67 -12.62
CA MET A 1 -6.39 -22.37 -13.21
C MET A 1 -6.42 -21.32 -12.09
N ALA A 2 -5.28 -20.69 -11.81
CA ALA A 2 -5.12 -19.61 -10.83
C ALA A 2 -4.50 -18.42 -11.60
N THR A 3 -5.34 -17.48 -12.01
CA THR A 3 -5.54 -16.14 -11.41
C THR A 3 -4.87 -15.11 -12.31
N ALA A 4 -5.66 -14.42 -13.12
CA ALA A 4 -5.20 -13.26 -13.85
C ALA A 4 -4.67 -12.24 -12.81
N LEU A 5 -3.36 -11.99 -12.82
CA LEU A 5 -2.77 -10.87 -12.12
C LEU A 5 -3.32 -9.61 -12.79
N SER A 6 -4.32 -8.99 -12.18
CA SER A 6 -4.91 -7.74 -12.68
C SER A 6 -3.85 -6.63 -12.71
N PRO A 7 -3.88 -5.75 -13.72
CA PRO A 7 -2.76 -4.88 -14.15
C PRO A 7 -2.43 -3.67 -13.24
N THR A 8 -2.59 -3.75 -11.92
CA THR A 8 -2.55 -2.57 -11.02
C THR A 8 -1.80 -2.80 -9.69
N LEU A 9 -0.74 -3.60 -9.70
CA LEU A 9 0.19 -3.68 -8.58
C LEU A 9 1.33 -2.68 -8.80
N LEU A 10 1.09 -1.42 -8.45
CA LEU A 10 2.06 -0.33 -8.56
C LEU A 10 2.73 -0.07 -7.21
N SER A 11 4.04 0.20 -7.20
CA SER A 11 4.68 0.76 -6.01
C SER A 11 4.06 2.14 -5.68
N PRO A 12 4.16 2.62 -4.43
CA PRO A 12 3.63 3.93 -4.04
C PRO A 12 4.03 5.07 -4.99
N LYS A 13 5.31 5.11 -5.38
CA LYS A 13 5.83 6.07 -6.35
C LYS A 13 5.13 5.97 -7.71
N GLN A 14 5.07 4.77 -8.28
CA GLN A 14 4.43 4.55 -9.58
C GLN A 14 2.93 4.86 -9.54
N PHE A 15 2.29 4.64 -8.39
CA PHE A 15 0.88 4.91 -8.20
C PHE A 15 0.60 6.43 -8.26
N VAL A 16 1.36 7.24 -7.52
CA VAL A 16 1.15 8.71 -7.50
C VAL A 16 1.50 9.38 -8.82
N GLU A 17 2.32 8.73 -9.65
CA GLU A 17 2.64 9.17 -11.02
C GLU A 17 1.53 8.80 -12.04
N SER A 18 0.61 7.89 -11.68
CA SER A 18 -0.43 7.38 -12.58
C SER A 18 -1.78 8.03 -12.31
N GLN A 19 -2.17 8.98 -13.16
CA GLN A 19 -3.49 9.62 -13.08
C GLN A 19 -4.64 8.59 -13.19
N ALA A 20 -4.49 7.59 -14.05
CA ALA A 20 -5.49 6.53 -14.21
C ALA A 20 -5.65 5.66 -12.94
N ALA A 21 -4.59 5.49 -12.14
CA ALA A 21 -4.68 4.78 -10.87
C ALA A 21 -5.39 5.63 -9.80
N LEU A 22 -5.09 6.92 -9.73
CA LEU A 22 -5.68 7.86 -8.77
C LEU A 22 -7.20 8.04 -8.96
N GLU A 23 -7.68 8.04 -10.20
CA GLU A 23 -9.10 8.27 -10.51
C GLU A 23 -9.97 7.00 -10.42
N ARG A 24 -9.34 5.82 -10.26
CA ARG A 24 -10.03 4.54 -10.27
C ARG A 24 -10.64 4.23 -8.90
N SER A 25 -11.86 3.71 -8.90
CA SER A 25 -12.44 3.05 -7.73
C SER A 25 -12.01 1.58 -7.65
N TYR A 26 -11.57 1.14 -6.47
CA TYR A 26 -11.09 -0.22 -6.22
C TYR A 26 -12.09 -1.01 -5.37
N ALA A 27 -12.37 -2.25 -5.75
CA ALA A 27 -13.16 -3.14 -4.90
C ALA A 27 -12.34 -3.61 -3.68
N LEU A 28 -13.02 -3.96 -2.58
CA LEU A 28 -12.37 -4.43 -1.34
C LEU A 28 -11.39 -5.60 -1.60
N ALA A 29 -11.78 -6.55 -2.45
CA ALA A 29 -10.93 -7.70 -2.79
C ALA A 29 -9.64 -7.28 -3.51
N GLU A 30 -9.70 -6.23 -4.34
CA GLU A 30 -8.52 -5.69 -5.04
C GLU A 30 -7.61 -4.95 -4.07
N ALA A 31 -8.17 -4.14 -3.17
CA ALA A 31 -7.40 -3.45 -2.14
C ALA A 31 -6.71 -4.43 -1.18
N GLN A 32 -7.39 -5.51 -0.79
CA GLN A 32 -6.80 -6.58 0.03
C GLN A 32 -5.70 -7.35 -0.71
N ALA A 33 -5.88 -7.60 -2.01
CA ALA A 33 -4.85 -8.21 -2.84
C ALA A 33 -3.62 -7.31 -2.99
N TYR A 34 -3.82 -6.01 -3.18
CA TYR A 34 -2.77 -5.00 -3.29
C TYR A 34 -1.93 -4.92 -2.01
N THR A 35 -2.58 -4.75 -0.85
CA THR A 35 -1.88 -4.65 0.44
C THR A 35 -1.12 -5.93 0.77
N ARG A 36 -1.70 -7.09 0.49
CA ARG A 36 -0.99 -8.38 0.63
C ARG A 36 0.24 -8.44 -0.25
N TRP A 37 0.13 -8.06 -1.52
CA TRP A 37 1.26 -8.02 -2.44
C TRP A 37 2.35 -7.07 -1.92
N LEU A 38 2.00 -5.81 -1.63
CA LEU A 38 2.97 -4.80 -1.19
C LEU A 38 3.68 -5.23 0.11
N ALA A 39 2.93 -5.80 1.06
CA ALA A 39 3.48 -6.27 2.32
C ALA A 39 4.43 -7.47 2.17
N THR A 40 4.16 -8.35 1.22
CA THR A 40 4.97 -9.56 1.00
C THR A 40 6.12 -9.35 0.01
N SER A 41 6.05 -8.32 -0.84
CA SER A 41 7.10 -7.99 -1.81
C SER A 41 8.25 -7.18 -1.24
N HIS A 42 8.02 -6.37 -0.17
CA HIS A 42 9.06 -5.52 0.42
C HIS A 42 9.70 -6.09 1.70
N TYR A 43 9.17 -7.17 2.27
CA TYR A 43 9.73 -7.78 3.49
C TYR A 43 10.34 -9.16 3.20
N GLU A 44 11.67 -9.22 3.07
CA GLU A 44 12.41 -10.49 3.00
C GLU A 44 12.33 -11.31 4.31
N ASN A 45 11.91 -10.71 5.44
CA ASN A 45 11.92 -11.34 6.78
C ASN A 45 10.55 -11.85 7.27
N PHE A 46 9.63 -12.15 6.36
CA PHE A 46 8.24 -12.55 6.67
C PHE A 46 8.13 -13.77 7.61
N HIS A 47 9.18 -14.60 7.68
CA HIS A 47 9.20 -15.80 8.52
C HIS A 47 9.04 -15.54 10.03
N ILE A 48 9.52 -14.42 10.56
CA ILE A 48 9.48 -14.18 12.03
C ILE A 48 8.11 -13.63 12.46
N VAL A 49 7.53 -12.72 11.69
CA VAL A 49 6.23 -12.10 12.02
C VAL A 49 5.07 -13.08 11.75
N SER A 50 5.12 -13.85 10.66
CA SER A 50 4.08 -14.85 10.36
C SER A 50 4.05 -16.05 11.29
N PHE A 51 5.16 -16.37 11.95
CA PHE A 51 5.18 -17.43 12.95
C PHE A 51 4.44 -17.01 14.23
N LEU A 52 4.53 -15.74 14.62
CA LEU A 52 3.92 -15.22 15.86
C LEU A 52 2.48 -14.74 15.67
N LEU A 53 2.09 -14.35 14.45
CA LEU A 53 0.76 -13.81 14.17
C LEU A 53 -0.21 -14.89 13.68
N PRO A 54 -1.38 -15.07 14.34
CA PRO A 54 -2.43 -15.99 13.87
C PRO A 54 -2.86 -15.70 12.43
N LYS A 55 -3.03 -16.76 11.61
CA LYS A 55 -3.40 -16.66 10.17
C LYS A 55 -4.58 -15.72 9.88
N ARG A 56 -5.58 -15.69 10.76
CA ARG A 56 -6.77 -14.84 10.60
C ARG A 56 -6.46 -13.33 10.58
N LEU A 57 -5.34 -12.91 11.19
CA LEU A 57 -4.93 -11.52 11.32
C LEU A 57 -3.95 -11.08 10.23
N HIS A 58 -3.53 -11.99 9.35
CA HIS A 58 -2.53 -11.68 8.33
C HIS A 58 -3.00 -10.56 7.39
N GLN A 59 -4.27 -10.59 6.97
CA GLN A 59 -4.79 -9.53 6.10
C GLN A 59 -4.85 -8.17 6.78
N ASP A 60 -5.27 -8.12 8.05
CA ASP A 60 -5.30 -6.86 8.80
C ASP A 60 -3.89 -6.29 8.96
N PHE A 61 -2.92 -7.18 9.24
CA PHE A 61 -1.51 -6.79 9.28
C PHE A 61 -1.02 -6.25 7.94
N TYR A 62 -1.36 -6.89 6.81
CA TYR A 62 -1.00 -6.38 5.48
C TYR A 62 -1.53 -4.98 5.25
N ASN A 63 -2.78 -4.72 5.62
CA ASN A 63 -3.41 -3.40 5.43
C ASN A 63 -2.63 -2.31 6.18
N VAL A 64 -2.29 -2.56 7.46
CA VAL A 64 -1.54 -1.59 8.29
C VAL A 64 -0.10 -1.45 7.82
N TYR A 65 0.57 -2.56 7.54
CA TYR A 65 1.95 -2.54 7.08
C TYR A 65 2.09 -1.80 5.75
N SER A 66 1.18 -2.03 4.80
CA SER A 66 1.17 -1.31 3.52
C SER A 66 1.00 0.20 3.70
N PHE A 67 0.20 0.65 4.66
CA PHE A 67 0.09 2.08 4.97
C PHE A 67 1.43 2.68 5.42
N CYS A 68 2.16 1.98 6.29
CA CYS A 68 3.50 2.41 6.72
C CYS A 68 4.49 2.42 5.55
N ARG A 69 4.50 1.35 4.73
CA ARG A 69 5.41 1.25 3.58
C ARG A 69 5.18 2.37 2.57
N TRP A 70 3.92 2.79 2.37
CA TRP A 70 3.60 3.96 1.57
C TRP A 70 4.29 5.22 2.08
N ALA A 71 4.22 5.48 3.39
CA ALA A 71 4.88 6.65 3.97
C ALA A 71 6.41 6.61 3.79
N ASP A 72 7.02 5.43 3.96
CA ASP A 72 8.46 5.23 3.75
C ASP A 72 8.84 5.52 2.29
N ASP A 73 8.12 4.95 1.32
CA ASP A 73 8.42 5.11 -0.12
C ASP A 73 8.25 6.56 -0.59
N LEU A 74 7.24 7.27 -0.07
CA LEU A 74 7.06 8.69 -0.35
C LEU A 74 8.19 9.55 0.25
N GLY A 75 8.80 9.12 1.34
CA GLY A 75 9.96 9.77 1.95
C GLY A 75 11.27 9.46 1.23
N ASP A 76 11.49 8.20 0.87
CA ASP A 76 12.79 7.70 0.43
C ASP A 76 12.96 7.68 -1.10
N GLU A 77 11.90 7.42 -1.88
CA GLU A 77 12.01 7.12 -3.32
C GLU A 77 11.69 8.29 -4.25
N ILE A 78 11.08 9.37 -3.74
CA ILE A 78 10.67 10.54 -4.53
C ILE A 78 11.86 11.40 -4.95
N GLY A 79 12.86 11.55 -4.07
CA GLY A 79 14.11 12.27 -4.37
C GLY A 79 14.04 13.80 -4.31
N ASP A 80 12.85 14.39 -4.08
CA ASP A 80 12.64 15.81 -3.84
C ASP A 80 11.88 16.03 -2.52
N THR A 81 12.47 16.79 -1.60
CA THR A 81 11.91 16.98 -0.25
C THR A 81 10.58 17.73 -0.25
N ALA A 82 10.41 18.73 -1.11
CA ALA A 82 9.18 19.51 -1.15
C ALA A 82 8.02 18.66 -1.68
N GLU A 83 8.30 17.84 -2.70
CA GLU A 83 7.34 16.91 -3.26
C GLU A 83 7.01 15.77 -2.30
N SER A 84 8.01 15.20 -1.61
CA SER A 84 7.76 14.22 -0.53
C SER A 84 6.84 14.78 0.54
N LEU A 85 7.06 16.02 1.00
CA LEU A 85 6.19 16.66 1.99
C LEU A 85 4.76 16.87 1.46
N ARG A 86 4.61 17.26 0.19
CA ARG A 86 3.30 17.41 -0.46
C ARG A 86 2.57 16.06 -0.53
N LEU A 87 3.26 15.01 -0.93
CA LEU A 87 2.70 13.66 -1.06
C LEU A 87 2.37 13.04 0.31
N LEU A 88 3.22 13.23 1.33
CA LEU A 88 2.93 12.79 2.69
C LEU A 88 1.72 13.53 3.30
N ALA A 89 1.57 14.82 3.00
CA ALA A 89 0.38 15.58 3.40
C ALA A 89 -0.88 15.06 2.71
N TRP A 90 -0.80 14.76 1.40
CA TRP A 90 -1.88 14.10 0.66
C TRP A 90 -2.21 12.73 1.28
N TRP A 91 -1.22 11.89 1.55
CA TRP A 91 -1.40 10.55 2.11
C TRP A 91 -2.07 10.58 3.50
N ARG A 92 -1.73 11.56 4.33
CA ARG A 92 -2.44 11.83 5.59
C ARG A 92 -3.90 12.20 5.33
N GLY A 93 -4.16 13.05 4.33
CA GLY A 93 -5.50 13.44 3.93
C GLY A 93 -6.38 12.24 3.51
N GLU A 94 -5.81 11.25 2.82
CA GLU A 94 -6.49 10.01 2.46
C GLU A 94 -6.88 9.17 3.68
N LEU A 95 -5.96 9.03 4.66
CA LEU A 95 -6.26 8.37 5.93
C LEU A 95 -7.40 9.09 6.66
N ASP A 96 -7.34 10.41 6.75
CA ASP A 96 -8.39 11.19 7.42
C ASP A 96 -9.72 11.09 6.68
N ALA A 97 -9.71 10.99 5.34
CA ALA A 97 -10.91 10.78 4.54
C ALA A 97 -11.57 9.43 4.84
N MET A 98 -10.78 8.35 4.96
CA MET A 98 -11.29 7.02 5.33
C MET A 98 -12.05 7.02 6.66
N TYR A 99 -11.62 7.82 7.64
CA TYR A 99 -12.31 7.94 8.93
C TYR A 99 -13.59 8.79 8.91
N ARG A 100 -13.84 9.54 7.83
CA ARG A 100 -15.03 10.39 7.67
C ARG A 100 -16.22 9.68 7.01
N GLY A 101 -16.04 8.44 6.53
CA GLY A 101 -17.05 7.66 5.81
C GLY A 101 -17.16 8.04 4.34
#